data_AF-A0A6P1Q7U4-F1
#
_entry.id   AF-A0A6P1Q7U4-F1
#
_cell.length_a   1.000
_cell.length_b   1.000
_cell.length_c   1.000
_cell.angle_alpha   90.00
_cell.angle_beta   90.00
_cell.angle_gamma   90.00
#
_symmetry.space_group_name_H-M   'P 1'
#
loop_
_entity.id
_entity.type
_entity.pdbx_description
1 polymer ?
#
loop_
_entity_poly.entity_id
_entity_poly.type
_entity_poly.pdbx_seq_one_letter_code
_entity_poly.pdbx_strand_id
1 'polypeptide(L)'
;MKTANSSNQFRVVVTGNMEYPEDHNDYGTYFKRSEILLCCADSLAKAMECVAEAWSKNQWKFREDKDYFDPDLGKDCGPINFLPEIILIKDKNEKLVLTGHAADLKWFQKGTPEERQRAIFEKNH
;
A
#
# COMPACT_ATOMS: atom_id res chain seq x y z
N MET A 1 -17.08 7.36 -32.06
CA MET A 1 -15.89 7.13 -31.22
C MET A 1 -16.25 7.47 -29.79
N LYS A 2 -16.22 6.50 -28.86
CA LYS A 2 -16.51 6.72 -27.44
C LYS A 2 -15.29 7.38 -26.79
N THR A 3 -15.46 8.58 -26.25
CA THR A 3 -14.48 9.29 -25.43
C THR A 3 -14.21 8.47 -24.16
N ALA A 4 -12.95 8.08 -23.96
CA ALA A 4 -12.50 7.48 -22.71
C ALA A 4 -12.60 8.54 -21.61
N ASN A 5 -13.55 8.39 -20.70
CA ASN A 5 -13.71 9.27 -19.55
C ASN A 5 -12.48 9.10 -18.64
N SER A 6 -11.64 10.12 -18.57
CA SER A 6 -10.43 10.17 -17.75
C SER A 6 -10.76 10.36 -16.26
N SER A 7 -11.39 9.36 -15.64
CA SER A 7 -12.04 9.50 -14.33
C SER A 7 -11.19 9.08 -13.11
N ASN A 8 -9.91 8.75 -13.25
CA ASN A 8 -9.06 8.41 -12.10
C ASN A 8 -8.30 9.65 -11.62
N GLN A 9 -8.96 10.48 -10.80
CA GLN A 9 -8.40 11.73 -10.28
C GLN A 9 -7.47 11.54 -9.09
N PHE A 10 -7.62 10.44 -8.35
CA PHE A 10 -6.85 10.14 -7.15
C PHE A 10 -6.28 8.72 -7.21
N ARG A 11 -5.06 8.57 -6.69
CA ARG A 11 -4.38 7.29 -6.51
C ARG A 11 -4.09 7.08 -5.04
N VAL A 12 -4.42 5.90 -4.53
CA VAL A 12 -4.11 5.50 -3.15
C VAL A 12 -2.94 4.54 -3.18
N VAL A 13 -1.81 4.98 -2.64
CA VAL A 13 -0.60 4.17 -2.48
C VAL A 13 -0.41 3.87 -1.00
N VAL A 14 -0.11 2.63 -0.66
CA VAL A 14 0.19 2.23 0.71
C VAL A 14 1.63 1.76 0.77
N THR A 15 2.43 2.40 1.62
CA THR A 15 3.81 2.03 1.90
C THR A 15 3.86 1.19 3.17
N GLY A 16 4.67 0.13 3.16
CA GLY A 16 4.82 -0.77 4.30
C GLY A 16 5.92 -1.78 4.08
N ASN A 17 5.93 -2.84 4.89
CA ASN A 17 6.84 -3.97 4.72
C ASN A 17 6.10 -5.16 4.12
N MET A 18 6.63 -5.68 3.03
CA MET A 18 6.10 -6.86 2.37
C MET A 18 6.95 -8.07 2.77
N GLU A 19 6.29 -9.15 3.17
CA GLU A 19 6.91 -10.38 3.61
C GLU A 19 7.00 -11.37 2.45
N TYR A 20 8.16 -12.01 2.31
CA TYR A 20 8.44 -12.99 1.29
C TYR A 20 9.02 -14.25 1.92
N PRO A 21 8.78 -15.44 1.34
CA PRO A 21 9.47 -16.64 1.75
C PRO A 21 10.97 -16.54 1.37
N GLU A 22 11.84 -17.03 2.24
CA GLU A 22 13.25 -17.27 1.89
C GLU A 22 13.35 -18.39 0.84
N ASP A 23 14.44 -18.41 0.06
CA ASP A 23 14.67 -19.44 -0.98
C ASP A 23 14.73 -20.84 -0.37
N HIS A 24 15.28 -20.97 0.83
CA HIS A 24 15.32 -22.20 1.60
C HIS A 24 14.29 -22.17 2.73
N ASN A 25 13.44 -23.20 2.81
CA ASN A 25 12.34 -23.25 3.77
C ASN A 25 12.79 -23.19 5.24
N ASP A 26 14.05 -23.54 5.52
CA ASP A 26 14.60 -23.57 6.88
C ASP A 26 14.90 -22.16 7.44
N TYR A 27 14.93 -21.14 6.59
CA TYR A 27 15.28 -19.76 6.97
C TYR A 27 14.06 -18.85 7.21
N GLY A 28 12.86 -19.38 7.02
CA GLY A 28 11.62 -18.64 7.27
C GLY A 28 11.31 -17.60 6.19
N THR A 29 11.24 -16.34 6.59
CA THR A 29 10.69 -15.25 5.77
C THR A 29 11.51 -13.97 5.96
N TYR A 30 11.58 -13.13 4.92
CA TYR A 30 12.22 -11.82 4.99
C TYR A 30 11.24 -10.70 4.67
N PHE A 31 11.52 -9.50 5.20
CA PHE A 31 10.72 -8.30 4.96
C PHE A 31 11.47 -7.33 4.04
N LYS A 32 10.73 -6.76 3.09
CA LYS A 32 11.22 -5.71 2.19
C LYS A 32 10.25 -4.53 2.17
N ARG A 33 10.77 -3.32 2.38
CA ARG A 33 9.99 -2.09 2.23
C ARG A 33 9.44 -1.98 0.81
N SER A 34 8.13 -1.83 0.70
CA SER A 34 7.39 -1.89 -0.56
C SER A 34 6.24 -0.89 -0.59
N GLU A 35 5.77 -0.57 -1.79
CA GLU A 35 4.58 0.25 -2.03
C GLU A 35 3.57 -0.56 -2.84
N ILE A 36 2.29 -0.46 -2.50
CA ILE A 36 1.20 -1.08 -3.24
C ILE A 36 0.21 -0.02 -3.71
N LEU A 37 -0.31 -0.17 -4.93
CA LEU A 37 -1.43 0.63 -5.42
C LEU A 37 -2.73 -0.03 -4.95
N LEU A 38 -3.39 0.57 -3.96
CA LEU A 38 -4.62 0.00 -3.41
C LEU A 38 -5.82 0.19 -4.36
N CYS A 39 -5.98 1.41 -4.86
CA CYS A 39 -7.04 1.75 -5.80
C CYS A 39 -6.79 3.10 -6.49
N CYS A 40 -7.54 3.32 -7.57
CA CYS A 40 -7.73 4.62 -8.20
C CYS A 40 -9.19 5.04 -8.02
N ALA A 41 -9.43 6.32 -7.78
CA ALA A 41 -10.76 6.86 -7.53
C ALA A 41 -10.98 8.19 -8.26
N ASP A 42 -12.25 8.50 -8.55
CA ASP A 42 -12.66 9.76 -9.19
C ASP A 42 -12.80 10.93 -8.20
N SER A 43 -12.76 10.64 -6.91
CA SER A 43 -13.00 11.59 -5.83
C SER A 43 -12.23 11.18 -4.58
N LEU A 44 -11.90 12.17 -3.75
CA LEU A 44 -11.20 11.94 -2.49
C LEU A 44 -12.03 11.07 -1.53
N ALA A 45 -13.35 11.26 -1.50
CA ALA A 45 -14.26 10.46 -0.68
C ALA A 45 -14.16 8.96 -1.03
N LYS A 46 -14.26 8.60 -2.31
CA LYS A 46 -14.11 7.20 -2.75
C LYS A 46 -12.71 6.65 -2.49
N ALA A 47 -11.67 7.48 -2.61
CA ALA A 47 -10.32 7.08 -2.24
C ALA A 47 -10.22 6.71 -0.75
N MET A 48 -10.84 7.51 0.13
CA MET A 48 -10.88 7.25 1.57
C MET A 48 -11.77 6.05 1.92
N GLU A 49 -12.91 5.86 1.26
CA GLU A 49 -13.77 4.68 1.43
C GLU A 49 -13.04 3.40 1.07
N CYS A 50 -12.30 3.39 -0.05
CA CYS A 50 -11.45 2.27 -0.45
C CYS A 50 -10.40 1.91 0.61
N VAL A 51 -9.78 2.93 1.23
CA VAL A 51 -8.83 2.73 2.34
C VAL A 51 -9.53 2.12 3.56
N ALA A 52 -10.69 2.66 3.94
CA ALA A 52 -11.45 2.18 5.10
C ALA A 52 -11.93 0.73 4.90
N GLU A 53 -12.35 0.37 3.69
CA GLU A 53 -12.72 -1.00 3.34
C GLU A 53 -11.53 -1.95 3.46
N ALA A 54 -10.39 -1.60 2.85
CA ALA A 54 -9.17 -2.40 2.93
C ALA A 54 -8.70 -2.59 4.38
N TRP A 55 -8.73 -1.52 5.17
CA TRP A 55 -8.33 -1.54 6.57
C TRP A 55 -9.26 -2.40 7.42
N SER A 56 -10.58 -2.20 7.31
CA SER A 56 -11.57 -2.95 8.10
C SER A 56 -11.58 -4.46 7.82
N LYS A 57 -11.27 -4.85 6.58
CA LYS A 57 -11.20 -6.25 6.16
C LYS A 57 -9.79 -6.84 6.28
N ASN A 58 -8.79 -6.01 6.62
CA ASN A 58 -7.37 -6.33 6.50
C ASN A 58 -6.99 -6.89 5.11
N GLN A 59 -7.58 -6.32 4.05
CA GLN A 59 -7.42 -6.74 2.66
C GLN A 59 -6.61 -5.71 1.88
N TRP A 60 -5.29 -5.82 2.01
CA TRP A 60 -4.35 -5.03 1.24
C TRP A 60 -4.01 -5.79 -0.05
N LYS A 61 -4.17 -5.17 -1.22
CA LYS A 61 -3.92 -5.81 -2.53
C LYS A 61 -2.42 -5.92 -2.82
N PHE A 62 -1.70 -6.74 -2.05
CA PHE A 62 -0.24 -6.86 -2.12
C PHE A 62 0.25 -7.94 -3.09
N ARG A 63 -0.60 -8.88 -3.49
CA ARG A 63 -0.32 -9.81 -4.60
C ARG A 63 -0.95 -9.27 -5.88
N GLU A 64 -0.16 -9.27 -6.95
CA GLU A 64 -0.64 -8.99 -8.30
C GLU A 64 -1.22 -10.27 -8.92
N ASP A 65 -2.02 -10.11 -9.98
CA ASP A 65 -2.53 -11.23 -10.76
C ASP A 65 -1.43 -11.75 -11.72
N LYS A 66 -0.40 -12.36 -11.14
CA LYS A 66 0.71 -13.00 -11.86
C LYS A 66 1.13 -14.28 -11.15
N ASP A 67 1.78 -15.16 -11.91
CA ASP A 67 2.40 -16.34 -11.33
C ASP A 67 3.70 -15.96 -10.62
N TYR A 68 3.81 -16.38 -9.37
CA TYR A 68 5.00 -16.18 -8.53
C TYR A 68 5.76 -17.50 -8.31
N PHE A 69 5.36 -18.57 -8.98
CA PHE A 69 6.03 -19.85 -8.91
C PHE A 69 7.43 -19.77 -9.54
N ASP A 70 8.43 -20.14 -8.76
CA ASP A 70 9.80 -20.32 -9.22
C ASP A 70 10.02 -21.81 -9.54
N PRO A 71 10.27 -22.19 -10.81
CA PRO A 71 10.45 -23.58 -11.19
C PRO A 71 11.76 -24.19 -10.69
N ASP A 72 12.80 -23.39 -10.44
CA ASP A 72 14.10 -23.86 -9.95
C ASP A 72 14.01 -24.17 -8.45
N LEU A 73 13.22 -23.39 -7.70
CA LEU A 73 12.96 -23.61 -6.27
C LEU A 73 11.75 -24.53 -6.02
N GLY A 74 10.92 -24.76 -7.03
CA GLY A 74 9.73 -25.61 -6.96
C GLY A 74 8.63 -25.10 -6.03
N LYS A 75 8.53 -23.78 -5.83
CA LYS A 75 7.57 -23.16 -4.89
C LYS A 75 7.14 -21.75 -5.29
N ASP A 76 6.09 -21.25 -4.65
CA ASP A 76 5.63 -19.86 -4.75
C ASP A 76 6.57 -18.93 -3.98
N CYS A 77 7.26 -18.03 -4.69
CA CYS A 77 8.18 -17.04 -4.13
C CYS A 77 7.55 -15.63 -4.05
N GLY A 78 6.22 -15.57 -4.15
CA GLY A 78 5.47 -14.33 -4.08
C GLY A 78 5.31 -13.81 -2.67
N PRO A 79 4.80 -12.57 -2.52
CA PRO A 79 4.61 -12.02 -1.20
C PRO A 79 3.49 -12.76 -0.47
N ILE A 80 3.71 -13.02 0.81
CA ILE A 80 2.80 -13.81 1.66
C ILE A 80 2.04 -12.93 2.65
N ASN A 81 2.57 -11.74 2.95
CA ASN A 81 1.96 -10.80 3.87
C ASN A 81 2.38 -9.36 3.55
N PHE A 82 1.61 -8.40 4.05
CA PHE A 82 1.93 -6.99 3.95
C PHE A 82 1.56 -6.26 5.25
N LEU A 83 2.55 -5.58 5.82
CA LEU A 83 2.44 -4.76 7.02
C LEU A 83 2.37 -3.29 6.58
N PRO A 84 1.16 -2.72 6.40
CA PRO A 84 1.02 -1.35 5.96
C PRO A 84 1.44 -0.38 7.07
N GLU A 85 2.13 0.70 6.69
CA GLU A 85 2.57 1.75 7.63
C GLU A 85 1.94 3.09 7.30
N ILE A 86 2.03 3.50 6.02
CA ILE A 86 1.66 4.83 5.54
C ILE A 86 0.72 4.69 4.36
N ILE A 87 -0.37 5.45 4.37
CA ILE A 87 -1.29 5.60 3.24
C ILE A 87 -1.04 6.98 2.62
N LEU A 88 -0.89 7.04 1.30
CA LEU A 88 -0.68 8.26 0.53
C LEU A 88 -1.80 8.38 -0.50
N ILE A 89 -2.58 9.46 -0.42
CA ILE A 89 -3.54 9.80 -1.46
C ILE A 89 -2.91 10.90 -2.32
N LYS A 90 -2.69 10.61 -3.60
CA LYS A 90 -2.13 11.54 -4.59
C LYS A 90 -3.20 11.92 -5.60
N ASP A 91 -3.14 13.15 -6.12
CA ASP A 91 -3.97 13.57 -7.25
C ASP A 91 -3.42 13.06 -8.60
N LYS A 92 -4.12 13.37 -9.69
CA LYS A 92 -3.76 12.99 -11.07
C LYS A 92 -2.39 13.50 -11.54
N ASN A 93 -1.82 14.51 -10.86
CA ASN A 93 -0.49 15.05 -11.15
C ASN A 93 0.56 14.51 -10.18
N GLU A 94 0.28 13.40 -9.49
CA GLU A 94 1.12 12.79 -8.44
C GLU A 94 1.34 13.69 -7.22
N LYS A 95 0.57 14.78 -7.06
CA LYS A 95 0.70 15.65 -5.90
C LYS A 95 0.04 15.02 -4.69
N LEU A 96 0.77 14.95 -3.59
CA LEU A 96 0.24 14.44 -2.33
C LEU A 96 -0.90 15.34 -1.82
N VAL A 97 -2.04 14.72 -1.54
CA VAL A 97 -3.26 15.36 -1.04
C VAL A 97 -3.45 15.07 0.45
N LEU A 98 -3.34 13.80 0.84
CA LEU A 98 -3.47 13.34 2.22
C LEU A 98 -2.45 12.24 2.53
N THR A 99 -2.01 12.22 3.79
CA THR A 99 -1.26 11.11 4.38
C THR A 99 -2.10 10.48 5.47
N GLY A 100 -2.19 9.15 5.52
CA GLY A 100 -2.83 8.40 6.59
C GLY A 100 -1.83 7.47 7.27
N HIS A 101 -2.01 7.23 8.56
CA HIS A 101 -1.31 6.16 9.27
C HIS A 101 -2.14 4.87 9.21
N ALA A 102 -1.55 3.78 8.75
CA ALA A 102 -2.30 2.56 8.43
C ALA A 102 -2.77 1.79 9.66
N ALA A 103 -2.13 1.93 10.83
CA ALA A 103 -2.54 1.18 12.01
C ALA A 103 -3.86 1.68 12.63
N ASP A 104 -4.14 2.99 12.53
CA ASP A 104 -5.29 3.62 13.20
C ASP A 104 -6.11 4.58 12.32
N LEU A 105 -5.81 4.63 11.01
CA LEU A 105 -6.43 5.52 10.02
C LEU A 105 -6.43 7.00 10.44
N LYS A 106 -5.44 7.45 11.22
CA LYS A 106 -5.27 8.89 11.48
C LYS A 106 -4.75 9.59 10.24
N TRP A 107 -5.46 10.63 9.83
CA TRP A 107 -5.14 11.43 8.67
C TRP A 107 -4.40 12.70 9.05
N PHE A 108 -3.40 13.03 8.26
CA PHE A 108 -2.58 14.23 8.38
C PHE A 108 -2.66 14.99 7.06
N GLN A 109 -2.84 16.30 7.15
CA GLN A 109 -2.70 17.16 5.99
C GLN A 109 -1.24 17.17 5.52
N LYS A 110 -0.99 17.55 4.25
CA LYS A 110 0.33 17.60 3.61
C LYS A 110 1.46 17.87 4.60
N GLY A 111 2.20 16.81 4.93
CA GLY A 111 3.40 16.92 5.74
C GLY A 111 4.66 16.64 4.92
N THR A 112 5.76 17.27 5.28
CA THR A 112 7.09 16.97 4.73
C THR A 112 7.44 15.48 4.98
N PRO A 113 8.41 14.90 4.24
CA PRO A 113 8.93 13.55 4.56
C PRO A 113 9.27 13.35 6.05
N GLU A 114 9.71 14.39 6.74
CA GLU A 114 10.09 14.38 8.15
C GLU A 114 8.88 14.30 9.07
N GLU A 115 7.80 15.04 8.79
CA GLU A 115 6.54 14.94 9.54
C GLU A 115 5.89 13.56 9.36
N ARG A 116 6.07 12.96 8.18
CA ARG A 116 5.66 11.56 7.90
C ARG A 116 6.46 10.55 8.72
N GLN A 117 7.77 10.74 8.86
CA GLN A 117 8.61 9.88 9.70
C GLN A 117 8.29 10.07 11.19
N ARG A 118 8.10 11.31 11.64
CA ARG A 118 7.81 11.64 13.05
C ARG A 118 6.49 11.05 13.54
N ALA A 119 5.45 11.05 12.71
CA ALA A 119 4.17 10.40 13.02
C ALA A 119 4.29 8.88 13.24
N ILE A 120 5.29 8.24 12.64
CA ILE A 120 5.60 6.81 12.80
C ILE A 120 6.44 6.58 14.06
N PHE A 121 7.40 7.47 14.35
CA PHE A 121 8.34 7.32 15.46
C PHE A 121 7.75 7.67 16.85
N GLU A 122 6.85 8.66 16.96
CA GLU A 122 6.33 9.13 18.26
C GLU A 122 5.33 8.17 18.95
N LYS A 123 5.03 7.00 18.36
CA LYS A 123 4.15 5.99 18.96
C LYS A 123 4.85 4.73 19.48
N ASN A 124 6.17 4.64 19.32
CA ASN A 124 6.97 3.51 19.81
C ASN A 124 7.67 3.80 21.17
N HIS A 125 7.23 4.83 21.90
CA HIS A 125 7.69 5.13 23.26
C HIS A 125 6.52 5.48 24.19
#